data_AF-A0A8E2APD4-F1
#
_entry.id   AF-A0A8E2APD4-F1
#
_cell.length_a   1.000
_cell.length_b   1.000
_cell.length_c   1.000
_cell.angle_alpha   90.00
_cell.angle_beta   90.00
_cell.angle_gamma   90.00
#
_symmetry.space_group_name_H-M   'P 1'
#
loop_
_entity.id
_entity.type
_entity.pdbx_description
1 polymer ?
#
loop_
_entity_poly.entity_id
_entity_poly.type
_entity_poly.pdbx_seq_one_letter_code
_entity_poly.pdbx_strand_id
1 'polypeptide(L)'
;TEEEARSQLQQEFELMIHSNAFKMEFDAWEKECELEVTIPKFCWNFENAVFGKFRDENGNANLPYRHFIATPLLPCGAADGGLQKVMGNDTFGTPETNVEKAVHAFVHFVWIVSKGHFLFCDLQGLYDQSRVLRLFDPQCHTYVEHVL
;
A
#
# COMPACT_ATOMS: atom_id res chain seq x y z
N THR A 1 -3.58 -6.74 23.76
CA THR A 1 -3.03 -8.06 24.11
C THR A 1 -2.18 -8.57 22.94
N GLU A 2 -1.36 -9.61 23.12
CA GLU A 2 -0.61 -10.22 22.01
C GLU A 2 -1.54 -10.68 20.87
N GLU A 3 -2.72 -11.20 21.21
CA GLU A 3 -3.71 -11.65 20.24
C GLU A 3 -4.31 -10.47 19.44
N GLU A 4 -4.66 -9.38 20.11
CA GLU A 4 -5.13 -8.15 19.46
C GLU A 4 -4.07 -7.57 18.52
N ALA A 5 -2.81 -7.47 18.97
CA ALA A 5 -1.70 -6.97 18.16
C ALA A 5 -1.47 -7.86 16.92
N ARG A 6 -1.52 -9.19 17.09
CA ARG A 6 -1.43 -10.14 15.98
C ARG A 6 -2.60 -9.96 15.00
N SER A 7 -3.81 -9.82 15.50
CA SER A 7 -5.01 -9.64 14.66
C SER A 7 -4.93 -8.34 13.86
N GLN A 8 -4.46 -7.25 14.47
CA GLN A 8 -4.29 -5.98 13.78
C GLN A 8 -3.22 -6.08 12.68
N LEU A 9 -2.05 -6.65 12.99
CA LEU A 9 -0.99 -6.83 11.98
C LEU A 9 -1.42 -7.77 10.85
N GLN A 10 -2.22 -8.80 11.15
CA GLN A 10 -2.77 -9.67 10.11
C GLN A 10 -3.68 -8.88 9.14
N GLN A 11 -4.53 -7.99 9.66
CA GLN A 11 -5.39 -7.14 8.83
C GLN A 11 -4.57 -6.13 8.02
N GLU A 12 -3.52 -5.53 8.59
CA GLU A 12 -2.61 -4.64 7.87
C GLU A 12 -1.88 -5.38 6.73
N PHE A 13 -1.42 -6.60 6.98
CA PHE A 13 -0.79 -7.43 5.96
C PHE A 13 -1.76 -7.86 4.85
N GLU A 14 -3.00 -8.22 5.21
CA GLU A 14 -4.08 -8.50 4.25
C GLU A 14 -4.40 -7.27 3.39
N LEU A 15 -4.41 -6.08 3.99
CA LEU A 15 -4.61 -4.84 3.27
C LEU A 15 -3.49 -4.59 2.24
N MET A 16 -2.24 -4.87 2.60
CA MET A 16 -1.12 -4.85 1.65
C MET A 16 -1.33 -5.83 0.49
N ILE A 17 -1.79 -7.06 0.78
CA ILE A 17 -2.11 -8.06 -0.27
C ILE A 17 -3.19 -7.53 -1.22
N HIS A 18 -4.30 -6.99 -0.68
CA HIS A 18 -5.39 -6.45 -1.48
C HIS A 18 -4.94 -5.29 -2.36
N SER A 19 -4.19 -4.34 -1.79
CA SER A 19 -3.68 -3.18 -2.53
C SER A 19 -2.78 -3.60 -3.69
N ASN A 20 -1.91 -4.59 -3.48
CA ASN A 20 -1.07 -5.15 -4.53
C ASN A 20 -1.87 -5.90 -5.60
N ALA A 21 -2.87 -6.70 -5.22
CA ALA A 21 -3.73 -7.42 -6.14
C ALA A 21 -4.50 -6.46 -7.07
N PHE A 22 -5.14 -5.43 -6.51
CA PHE A 22 -5.82 -4.42 -7.32
C PHE A 22 -4.86 -3.68 -8.26
N LYS A 23 -3.62 -3.44 -7.83
CA LYS A 23 -2.62 -2.80 -8.70
C LYS A 23 -2.25 -3.70 -9.87
N MET A 24 -2.14 -5.02 -9.66
CA MET A 24 -1.92 -5.97 -10.75
C MET A 24 -3.08 -5.96 -11.75
N GLU A 25 -4.33 -5.86 -11.27
CA GLU A 25 -5.51 -5.72 -12.14
C GLU A 25 -5.50 -4.40 -12.93
N PHE A 26 -5.12 -3.29 -12.28
CA PHE A 26 -4.98 -2.00 -12.94
C PHE A 26 -3.92 -2.04 -14.07
N ASP A 27 -2.78 -2.69 -13.82
CA ASP A 27 -1.71 -2.85 -14.81
C ASP A 27 -2.10 -3.79 -15.96
N ALA A 28 -2.96 -4.77 -15.70
CA ALA A 28 -3.52 -5.62 -16.76
C ALA A 28 -4.50 -4.81 -17.62
N TRP A 29 -5.41 -4.07 -16.99
CA TRP A 29 -6.38 -3.20 -17.66
C TRP A 29 -5.70 -2.13 -18.53
N GLU A 30 -4.62 -1.51 -18.04
CA GLU A 30 -3.83 -0.53 -18.82
C GLU A 30 -3.34 -1.14 -20.15
N LYS A 31 -2.81 -2.37 -20.10
CA LYS A 31 -2.30 -3.07 -21.29
C LYS A 31 -3.40 -3.44 -22.27
N GLU A 32 -4.57 -3.84 -21.77
CA GLU A 32 -5.72 -4.21 -22.59
C GLU A 32 -6.35 -3.02 -23.32
N CYS A 33 -6.28 -1.83 -22.72
CA CYS A 33 -6.92 -0.63 -23.25
C CYS A 33 -6.12 0.07 -24.37
N GLU A 34 -4.93 -0.43 -24.74
CA GLU A 34 -4.06 0.12 -25.79
C GLU A 34 -3.95 1.66 -25.72
N LEU A 35 -3.76 2.20 -24.51
CA LEU A 35 -3.77 3.63 -24.28
C LEU A 35 -2.70 4.33 -25.12
N GLU A 36 -3.07 5.41 -25.80
CA GLU A 36 -2.13 6.27 -26.54
C GLU A 36 -1.19 7.06 -25.61
N VAL A 37 -1.46 7.03 -24.31
CA VAL A 37 -0.69 7.71 -23.27
C VAL A 37 0.02 6.70 -22.37
N THR A 38 1.26 7.00 -22.00
CA THR A 38 2.01 6.20 -21.03
C THR A 38 1.63 6.61 -19.61
N ILE A 39 1.13 5.67 -18.81
CA ILE A 39 0.90 5.90 -17.38
C ILE A 39 2.25 5.82 -16.64
N PRO A 40 2.59 6.81 -15.79
CA PRO A 40 3.77 6.73 -14.94
C PRO A 40 3.76 5.47 -14.07
N LYS A 41 4.89 4.76 -14.03
CA LYS A 41 5.02 3.52 -13.26
C LYS A 41 5.06 3.79 -11.76
N PHE A 42 4.28 3.02 -11.03
CA PHE A 42 4.34 2.88 -9.58
C PHE A 42 3.91 1.46 -9.20
N CYS A 43 4.25 1.02 -8.00
CA CYS A 43 3.83 -0.29 -7.48
C CYS A 43 3.92 -0.32 -5.95
N TRP A 44 3.44 -1.40 -5.35
CA TRP A 44 3.50 -1.60 -3.90
C TRP A 44 4.83 -2.19 -3.47
N ASN A 45 5.33 -1.76 -2.30
CA ASN A 45 6.47 -2.36 -1.62
C ASN A 45 6.05 -3.65 -0.89
N PHE A 46 5.46 -4.58 -1.64
CA PHE A 46 4.87 -5.81 -1.12
C PHE A 46 5.67 -7.06 -1.49
N GLU A 47 6.40 -7.04 -2.62
CA GLU A 47 7.23 -8.17 -3.01
C GLU A 47 8.27 -8.47 -1.93
N ASN A 48 8.34 -9.72 -1.46
CA ASN A 48 9.15 -10.17 -0.32
C ASN A 48 8.73 -9.58 1.04
N ALA A 49 7.53 -8.99 1.16
CA ALA A 49 6.97 -8.66 2.46
C ALA A 49 6.66 -9.93 3.25
N VAL A 50 6.87 -9.88 4.56
CA VAL A 50 6.66 -11.01 5.46
C VAL A 50 5.81 -10.61 6.65
N PHE A 51 4.83 -11.46 6.99
CA PHE A 51 4.21 -11.46 8.30
C PHE A 51 4.87 -12.53 9.17
N GLY A 52 5.64 -12.08 10.15
CA GLY A 52 6.56 -12.90 10.92
C GLY A 52 6.22 -12.97 12.40
N LYS A 53 6.87 -13.91 13.09
CA LYS A 53 6.88 -14.02 14.54
C LYS A 53 8.30 -14.21 15.03
N PHE A 54 8.77 -13.36 15.92
CA PHE A 54 10.07 -13.52 16.57
C PHE A 54 10.12 -14.85 17.32
N ARG A 55 11.15 -15.64 17.00
CA ARG A 55 11.54 -16.81 17.77
C ARG A 55 12.76 -16.43 18.57
N ASP A 56 12.60 -16.48 19.88
CA ASP A 56 13.70 -16.28 20.80
C ASP A 56 14.05 -17.63 21.40
N GLU A 57 15.20 -18.15 20.99
CA GLU A 57 15.71 -19.45 21.42
C GLU A 57 16.19 -19.42 22.88
N ASN A 58 16.48 -18.23 23.42
CA ASN A 58 17.07 -18.04 24.74
C ASN A 58 16.08 -17.44 25.77
N GLY A 59 14.89 -17.04 25.35
CA GLY A 59 13.85 -16.47 26.22
C GLY A 59 14.17 -15.07 26.78
N ASN A 60 15.17 -14.38 26.25
CA ASN A 60 15.66 -13.07 26.72
C ASN A 60 15.08 -11.85 25.97
N ALA A 61 14.29 -12.04 24.92
CA ALA A 61 13.69 -10.96 24.15
C ALA A 61 12.52 -10.35 24.91
N ASN A 62 12.77 -9.20 25.56
CA ASN A 62 11.76 -8.34 26.16
C ASN A 62 11.03 -7.51 25.09
N LEU A 63 10.41 -8.17 24.11
CA LEU A 63 9.52 -7.50 23.16
C LEU A 63 8.08 -7.51 23.70
N PRO A 64 7.37 -6.37 23.67
CA PRO A 64 5.98 -6.30 24.12
C PRO A 64 5.05 -7.19 23.28
N TYR A 65 5.37 -7.34 21.99
CA TYR A 65 4.68 -8.25 21.07
C TYR A 65 5.68 -9.01 20.19
N ARG A 66 5.33 -10.24 19.79
CA ARG A 66 6.24 -11.09 19.02
C ARG A 66 5.97 -11.10 17.52
N HIS A 67 4.79 -10.67 17.07
CA HIS A 67 4.46 -10.62 15.64
C HIS A 67 4.91 -9.29 15.02
N PHE A 68 5.25 -9.32 13.73
CA PHE A 68 5.69 -8.14 12.98
C PHE A 68 5.38 -8.28 11.49
N ILE A 69 5.32 -7.15 10.81
CA ILE A 69 5.40 -7.07 9.35
C ILE A 69 6.78 -6.51 8.99
N ALA A 70 7.43 -7.09 7.99
CA ALA A 70 8.63 -6.50 7.40
C ALA A 70 8.48 -6.42 5.90
N THR A 71 8.95 -5.31 5.32
CA THR A 71 8.97 -5.05 3.88
C THR A 71 10.40 -4.73 3.44
N PRO A 72 10.73 -4.83 2.14
CA PRO A 72 12.03 -4.41 1.65
C PRO A 72 12.33 -2.95 2.02
N LEU A 73 13.56 -2.70 2.47
CA LEU A 73 14.00 -1.35 2.78
C LEU A 73 14.13 -0.54 1.47
N LEU A 74 13.37 0.55 1.37
CA LEU A 74 13.48 1.50 0.27
C LEU A 74 14.67 2.44 0.49
N PRO A 75 15.26 3.02 -0.58
CA PRO A 75 16.32 4.02 -0.45
C PRO A 75 15.88 5.18 0.45
N CYS A 76 16.66 5.45 1.50
CA CYS A 76 16.31 6.41 2.55
C CYS A 76 17.52 7.19 3.11
N GLY A 77 18.62 7.24 2.38
CA GLY A 77 19.79 8.04 2.71
C GLY A 77 19.57 9.53 2.45
N ALA A 78 20.48 10.37 2.93
CA ALA A 78 20.40 11.84 2.75
C ALA A 78 20.45 12.29 1.28
N ALA A 79 20.96 11.45 0.38
CA ALA A 79 20.99 11.68 -1.06
C ALA A 79 19.74 11.14 -1.78
N ASP A 80 18.93 10.32 -1.08
CA ASP A 80 17.69 9.76 -1.62
C ASP A 80 16.55 10.77 -1.46
N GLY A 81 15.54 10.65 -2.32
CA GLY A 81 14.35 11.53 -2.26
C GLY A 81 13.58 11.36 -0.95
N GLY A 82 12.88 12.42 -0.53
CA GLY A 82 12.03 12.37 0.66
C GLY A 82 10.74 11.57 0.46
N LEU A 83 10.10 11.21 1.58
CA LEU A 83 8.77 10.59 1.61
C LEU A 83 7.77 11.41 0.79
N GLN A 84 7.07 10.76 -0.14
CA GLN A 84 6.01 11.36 -0.94
C GLN A 84 4.66 10.98 -0.32
N LYS A 85 3.92 11.97 0.19
CA LYS A 85 2.53 11.80 0.58
C LYS A 85 1.67 12.13 -0.63
N VAL A 86 1.07 11.12 -1.24
CA VAL A 86 0.29 11.27 -2.49
C VAL A 86 -1.13 11.74 -2.16
N MET A 87 -1.73 11.19 -1.11
CA MET A 87 -3.05 11.57 -0.64
C MET A 87 -3.17 11.36 0.87
N GLY A 88 -4.08 12.09 1.51
CA GLY A 88 -4.40 11.92 2.93
C GLY A 88 -5.54 10.94 3.16
N ASN A 89 -5.88 10.75 4.44
CA ASN A 89 -7.01 9.92 4.86
C ASN A 89 -8.37 10.56 4.52
N ASP A 90 -8.61 11.80 4.96
CA ASP A 90 -9.91 12.48 4.77
C ASP A 90 -9.96 13.42 3.55
N THR A 91 -8.80 13.76 2.99
CA THR A 91 -8.69 14.68 1.86
C THR A 91 -7.76 14.10 0.80
N PHE A 92 -8.29 13.90 -0.41
CA PHE A 92 -7.53 13.39 -1.54
C PHE A 92 -6.46 14.39 -2.04
N GLY A 93 -6.67 15.68 -1.82
CA GLY A 93 -5.81 16.73 -2.40
C GLY A 93 -5.97 16.83 -3.93
N THR A 94 -5.22 17.76 -4.53
CA THR A 94 -5.14 17.86 -6.00
C THR A 94 -3.81 17.26 -6.44
N PRO A 95 -3.80 16.28 -7.37
CA PRO A 95 -2.55 15.69 -7.82
C PRO A 95 -1.77 16.68 -8.70
N GLU A 96 -0.58 17.04 -8.27
CA GLU A 96 0.30 18.02 -8.91
C GLU A 96 1.22 17.35 -9.93
N THR A 97 1.69 16.13 -9.64
CA THR A 97 2.60 15.38 -10.52
C THR A 97 1.85 14.33 -11.35
N ASN A 98 2.46 13.90 -12.47
CA ASN A 98 1.85 12.85 -13.30
C ASN A 98 1.74 11.50 -12.57
N VAL A 99 2.68 11.20 -11.66
CA VAL A 99 2.60 9.97 -10.85
C VAL A 99 1.47 10.05 -9.83
N GLU A 100 1.24 11.20 -9.20
CA GLU A 100 0.09 11.40 -8.31
C GLU A 100 -1.22 11.24 -9.08
N LYS A 101 -1.32 11.79 -10.29
CA LYS A 101 -2.49 11.59 -11.16
C LYS A 101 -2.71 10.12 -11.48
N ALA A 102 -1.65 9.37 -11.74
CA ALA A 102 -1.73 7.92 -11.98
C ALA A 102 -2.21 7.16 -10.73
N VAL A 103 -1.71 7.51 -9.55
CA VAL A 103 -2.16 6.92 -8.28
C VAL A 103 -3.63 7.27 -8.01
N HIS A 104 -4.06 8.51 -8.25
CA HIS A 104 -5.46 8.90 -8.12
C HIS A 104 -6.36 8.14 -9.10
N ALA A 105 -5.92 7.96 -10.35
CA ALA A 105 -6.64 7.16 -11.34
C ALA A 105 -6.75 5.70 -10.90
N PHE A 106 -5.72 5.14 -10.28
CA PHE A 106 -5.76 3.80 -9.68
C PHE A 106 -6.77 3.72 -8.53
N VAL A 107 -6.79 4.67 -7.60
CA VAL A 107 -7.78 4.67 -6.51
C VAL A 107 -9.20 4.73 -7.07
N HIS A 108 -9.43 5.56 -8.08
CA HIS A 108 -10.71 5.63 -8.76
C HIS A 108 -11.05 4.30 -9.47
N PHE A 109 -10.09 3.68 -10.15
CA PHE A 109 -10.26 2.35 -10.75
C PHE A 109 -10.71 1.33 -9.70
N VAL A 110 -10.02 1.25 -8.55
CA VAL A 110 -10.38 0.35 -7.44
C VAL A 110 -11.80 0.57 -6.98
N TRP A 111 -12.21 1.83 -6.80
CA TRP A 111 -13.58 2.16 -6.43
C TRP A 111 -14.61 1.60 -7.42
N ILE A 112 -14.35 1.75 -8.72
CA ILE A 112 -15.24 1.26 -9.77
C ILE A 112 -15.28 -0.26 -9.82
N VAL A 113 -14.12 -0.93 -9.87
CA VAL A 113 -14.07 -2.41 -10.01
C VAL A 113 -14.55 -3.13 -8.77
N SER A 114 -14.32 -2.55 -7.59
CA SER A 114 -14.87 -3.06 -6.33
C SER A 114 -16.33 -2.69 -6.11
N LYS A 115 -16.97 -1.96 -7.05
CA LYS A 115 -18.37 -1.48 -6.93
C LYS A 115 -18.59 -0.67 -5.64
N GLY A 116 -17.61 0.13 -5.25
CA GLY A 116 -17.67 0.96 -4.06
C GLY A 116 -17.35 0.25 -2.74
N HIS A 117 -16.87 -1.00 -2.76
CA HIS A 117 -16.54 -1.71 -1.52
C HIS A 117 -15.17 -1.35 -0.96
N PHE A 118 -14.23 -0.92 -1.80
CA PHE A 118 -12.86 -0.55 -1.39
C PHE A 118 -12.53 0.86 -1.88
N LEU A 119 -12.05 1.70 -0.97
CA LEU A 119 -11.49 3.01 -1.26
C LEU A 119 -10.15 3.16 -0.55
N PHE A 120 -9.06 3.02 -1.28
CA PHE A 120 -7.72 3.26 -0.75
C PHE A 120 -7.48 4.76 -0.50
N CYS A 121 -6.87 5.06 0.64
CA CYS A 121 -6.53 6.41 1.08
C CYS A 121 -5.19 6.42 1.82
N ASP A 122 -4.77 7.62 2.25
CA ASP A 122 -3.52 7.85 2.98
C ASP A 122 -2.24 7.37 2.27
N LEU A 123 -2.28 7.24 0.95
CA LEU A 123 -1.20 6.63 0.17
C LEU A 123 0.08 7.47 0.22
N GLN A 124 1.17 6.77 0.55
CA GLN A 124 2.51 7.34 0.65
C GLN A 124 3.54 6.39 0.07
N GLY A 125 4.70 6.93 -0.32
CA GLY A 125 5.75 6.11 -0.93
C GLY A 125 7.10 6.81 -1.04
N LEU A 126 8.08 6.02 -1.49
CA LEU A 126 9.43 6.49 -1.82
C LEU A 126 9.80 6.00 -3.22
N TYR A 127 10.67 6.74 -3.89
CA TYR A 127 11.22 6.27 -5.16
C TYR A 127 12.31 5.22 -4.93
N ASP A 128 12.26 4.14 -5.69
CA ASP A 128 13.37 3.18 -5.74
C ASP A 128 14.52 3.72 -6.62
N GLN A 129 15.62 2.94 -6.69
CA GLN A 129 16.79 3.28 -7.50
C GLN A 129 16.49 3.41 -9.01
N SER A 130 15.39 2.80 -9.47
CA SER A 130 14.90 2.89 -10.85
C SER A 130 13.93 4.05 -11.07
N ARG A 131 13.76 4.92 -10.06
CA ARG A 131 12.79 6.03 -10.04
C ARG A 131 11.34 5.59 -10.22
N VAL A 132 11.00 4.40 -9.74
CA VAL A 132 9.61 3.94 -9.64
C VAL A 132 9.10 4.25 -8.23
N LEU A 133 7.93 4.89 -8.14
CA LEU A 133 7.31 5.16 -6.84
C LEU A 133 6.83 3.84 -6.22
N ARG A 134 7.38 3.50 -5.06
CA ARG A 134 7.00 2.35 -4.24
C ARG A 134 6.08 2.81 -3.12
N LEU A 135 4.80 2.51 -3.26
CA LEU A 135 3.79 2.79 -2.24
C LEU A 135 3.91 1.79 -1.10
N PHE A 136 3.63 2.23 0.12
CA PHE A 136 3.59 1.39 1.31
C PHE A 136 2.58 1.93 2.31
N ASP A 137 2.23 1.08 3.29
CA ASP A 137 1.35 1.43 4.40
C ASP A 137 0.02 2.07 3.95
N PRO A 138 -0.77 1.38 3.09
CA PRO A 138 -2.06 1.90 2.66
C PRO A 138 -3.05 1.97 3.82
N GLN A 139 -4.00 2.89 3.72
CA GLN A 139 -5.28 2.79 4.42
C GLN A 139 -6.40 2.50 3.43
N CYS A 140 -7.50 1.95 3.91
CA CYS A 140 -8.67 1.70 3.09
C CYS A 140 -9.95 1.84 3.89
N HIS A 141 -10.90 2.57 3.32
CA HIS A 141 -12.28 2.54 3.77
C HIS A 141 -13.02 1.41 3.05
N THR A 142 -13.78 0.64 3.81
CA THR A 142 -14.66 -0.39 3.26
C THR A 142 -16.11 -0.06 3.54
N TYR A 143 -16.97 -0.21 2.54
CA TYR A 143 -18.41 -0.09 2.75
C TYR A 143 -18.91 -1.31 3.54
N VAL A 144 -19.58 -1.06 4.68
CA VAL A 144 -20.27 -2.09 5.45
C VAL A 144 -21.75 -1.77 5.39
N GLU A 145 -22.52 -2.62 4.72
CA GLU A 145 -23.98 -2.48 4.70
C GLU A 145 -24.50 -2.72 6.12
N HIS A 146 -25.05 -1.70 6.76
CA HIS A 146 -25.76 -1.88 8.02
C HIS A 146 -27.05 -2.65 7.72
N VAL A 147 -27.03 -3.95 7.99
CA VAL A 147 -28.27 -4.74 8.10
C VAL A 147 -29.00 -4.21 9.34
N LEU A 148 -30.00 -3.36 9.12
CA LEU A 148 -30.95 -2.90 10.13
C LEU A 148 -31.96 -4.00 10.48
#